data_AF-A0A5P8NZY4-F1
#
_entry.id   AF-A0A5P8NZY4-F1
#
_cell.length_a   1.000
_cell.length_b   1.000
_cell.length_c   1.000
_cell.angle_alpha   90.00
_cell.angle_beta   90.00
_cell.angle_gamma   90.00
#
_symmetry.space_group_name_H-M   'P 1'
#
loop_
_entity.id
_entity.type
_entity.pdbx_description
1 polymer ?
#
loop_
_entity_poly.entity_id
_entity_poly.type
_entity_poly.pdbx_seq_one_letter_code
_entity_poly.pdbx_strand_id
1 'polypeptide(L)'
;MSKVFMALLTGMLVTFIVDFFLFLGIKLHYIDANEIEIYFNILFADNQNFAFFFLFSGIFGFIIIFIENKKLTIFTIISLTILAILPLFEPLGKSLGEAMFMKKGISYKDSRFNFYGDVYYDGRKNITFYDYELQKMILLKKKDLR
;
A
#
# COMPACT_ATOMS: atom_id res chain seq x y z
N MET A 1 31.49 -4.08 11.42
CA MET A 1 30.07 -3.83 11.77
C MET A 1 29.61 -4.91 12.72
N SER A 2 28.75 -4.61 13.71
CA SER A 2 28.20 -5.63 14.61
C SER A 2 27.17 -6.51 13.89
N LYS A 3 27.02 -7.77 14.31
CA LYS A 3 26.00 -8.68 13.73
C LYS A 3 24.58 -8.13 13.86
N VAL A 4 24.28 -7.44 14.97
CA VAL A 4 22.98 -6.79 15.20
C VAL A 4 22.73 -5.68 14.18
N PHE A 5 23.72 -4.84 13.91
CA PHE A 5 23.58 -3.77 12.93
C PHE A 5 23.40 -4.32 11.50
N MET A 6 24.14 -5.39 11.16
CA MET A 6 23.95 -6.08 9.88
C MET A 6 22.54 -6.67 9.77
N ALA A 7 22.04 -7.33 10.82
CA ALA A 7 20.69 -7.87 10.84
C ALA A 7 19.63 -6.79 10.62
N LEU A 8 19.74 -5.66 11.31
CA LEU A 8 18.81 -4.54 11.12
C LEU A 8 18.81 -4.05 9.67
N LEU A 9 19.98 -3.78 9.09
CA LEU A 9 20.08 -3.27 7.71
C LEU A 9 19.59 -4.29 6.68
N THR A 10 19.96 -5.57 6.83
CA THR A 10 19.48 -6.64 5.95
C THR A 10 17.97 -6.78 6.05
N GLY A 11 17.43 -6.75 7.26
CA GLY A 11 16.00 -6.75 7.52
C GLY A 11 15.28 -5.60 6.83
N MET A 12 15.75 -4.37 7.05
CA MET A 12 15.19 -3.15 6.43
C MET A 12 15.20 -3.24 4.91
N LEU A 13 16.29 -3.71 4.30
CA LEU A 13 16.39 -3.88 2.86
C LEU A 13 15.36 -4.89 2.34
N VAL A 14 15.24 -6.05 2.98
CA VAL A 14 14.30 -7.10 2.56
C VAL A 14 12.86 -6.63 2.72
N THR A 15 12.49 -6.06 3.87
CA THR A 15 11.14 -5.53 4.10
C THR A 15 10.81 -4.40 3.12
N PHE A 16 11.76 -3.50 2.85
CA PHE A 16 11.58 -2.42 1.88
C PHE A 16 11.29 -2.96 0.47
N ILE A 17 12.03 -3.99 0.03
CA ILE A 17 11.78 -4.62 -1.28
C ILE A 17 10.38 -5.22 -1.34
N VAL A 18 9.96 -5.92 -0.28
CA VAL A 18 8.62 -6.52 -0.20
C VAL A 18 7.54 -5.45 -0.31
N ASP A 19 7.63 -4.40 0.51
CA ASP A 19 6.65 -3.32 0.51
C ASP A 19 6.65 -2.57 -0.82
N PHE A 20 7.83 -2.34 -1.41
CA PHE A 20 7.95 -1.67 -2.71
C PHE A 20 7.16 -2.40 -3.79
N PHE A 21 7.33 -3.72 -3.94
CA PHE A 21 6.60 -4.49 -4.94
C PHE A 21 5.11 -4.61 -4.63
N LEU A 22 4.75 -4.71 -3.34
CA LEU A 22 3.35 -4.71 -2.91
C LEU A 22 2.65 -3.42 -3.35
N PHE A 23 3.22 -2.26 -3.02
CA PHE A 23 2.65 -0.98 -3.42
C PHE A 23 2.74 -0.75 -4.93
N LEU A 24 3.74 -1.33 -5.62
CA LEU A 24 3.84 -1.22 -7.08
C LEU A 24 2.69 -1.96 -7.77
N GLY A 25 2.34 -3.15 -7.29
CA GLY A 25 1.19 -3.89 -7.79
C GLY A 25 -0.13 -3.14 -7.58
N ILE A 26 -0.31 -2.56 -6.39
CA ILE A 26 -1.49 -1.73 -6.08
C ILE A 26 -1.50 -0.46 -6.94
N LYS A 27 -0.35 0.16 -7.17
CA LYS A 27 -0.23 1.35 -8.02
C LYS A 27 -0.73 1.05 -9.43
N LEU A 28 -0.25 -0.04 -10.03
CA LEU A 28 -0.58 -0.41 -11.41
C LEU A 28 -2.05 -0.84 -11.56
N HIS A 29 -2.51 -1.73 -10.67
CA HIS A 29 -3.77 -2.46 -10.87
C HIS A 29 -4.97 -1.89 -10.13
N TYR A 30 -4.76 -0.96 -9.21
CA TYR A 30 -5.84 -0.26 -8.51
C TYR A 30 -5.78 1.25 -8.75
N ILE A 31 -4.65 1.90 -8.49
CA ILE A 31 -4.58 3.37 -8.58
C ILE A 31 -4.65 3.82 -10.04
N ASP A 32 -3.77 3.31 -10.91
CA ASP A 32 -3.76 3.68 -12.33
C ASP A 32 -4.99 3.16 -13.07
N ALA A 33 -5.44 1.94 -12.74
CA ALA A 33 -6.66 1.36 -13.30
C ALA A 33 -7.93 2.18 -13.02
N ASN A 34 -7.95 2.95 -11.93
CA ASN A 34 -9.05 3.87 -11.59
C ASN A 34 -8.72 5.35 -11.89
N GLU A 35 -7.69 5.61 -12.71
CA GLU A 35 -7.27 6.95 -13.15
C GLU A 35 -6.96 7.91 -11.98
N ILE A 36 -6.45 7.37 -10.87
CA ILE A 36 -6.13 8.15 -9.67
C ILE A 36 -4.74 8.78 -9.84
N GLU A 37 -4.71 10.09 -10.06
CA GLU A 37 -3.49 10.87 -10.27
C GLU A 37 -2.66 11.05 -8.97
N ILE A 38 -1.87 10.04 -8.62
CA ILE A 38 -0.90 10.12 -7.52
C ILE A 38 0.44 9.50 -7.93
N TYR A 39 1.53 10.14 -7.50
CA TYR A 39 2.87 9.58 -7.69
C TYR A 39 3.13 8.41 -6.75
N PHE A 40 3.84 7.39 -7.26
CA PHE A 40 4.20 6.21 -6.47
C PHE A 40 4.85 6.55 -5.12
N ASN A 41 5.79 7.50 -5.09
CA ASN A 41 6.47 7.88 -3.85
C ASN A 41 5.51 8.43 -2.79
N ILE A 42 4.47 9.17 -3.21
CA ILE A 42 3.46 9.72 -2.29
C ILE A 42 2.57 8.57 -1.79
N LEU A 43 2.11 7.69 -2.69
CA LEU A 43 1.35 6.50 -2.34
C LEU A 43 2.10 5.63 -1.33
N PHE A 44 3.38 5.35 -1.60
CA PHE A 44 4.24 4.53 -0.76
C PHE A 44 4.45 5.19 0.61
N ALA A 45 4.92 6.44 0.66
CA ALA A 45 5.26 7.10 1.90
C ALA A 45 4.04 7.33 2.83
N ASP A 46 2.88 7.66 2.27
CA ASP A 46 1.68 7.96 3.07
C ASP A 46 0.99 6.71 3.63
N ASN A 47 1.24 5.54 3.02
CA ASN A 47 0.59 4.29 3.40
C ASN A 47 1.56 3.28 4.02
N GLN A 48 2.83 3.64 4.14
CA GLN A 48 3.84 2.83 4.83
C GLN A 48 3.59 2.85 6.33
N ASN A 49 3.27 1.69 6.90
CA ASN A 49 3.18 1.55 8.35
C ASN A 49 4.58 1.30 8.93
N PHE A 50 5.18 2.36 9.51
CA PHE A 50 6.51 2.28 10.11
C PHE A 50 6.62 1.23 11.23
N ALA A 51 5.57 1.00 12.02
CA ALA A 51 5.60 0.02 13.10
C ALA A 51 5.73 -1.40 12.54
N PHE A 52 4.92 -1.76 11.53
CA PHE A 52 5.03 -3.05 10.85
C PHE A 52 6.36 -3.18 10.10
N PHE A 53 6.81 -2.12 9.43
CA PHE A 53 8.08 -2.10 8.72
C PHE A 53 9.25 -2.47 9.64
N PHE A 54 9.39 -1.79 10.79
CA PHE A 54 10.48 -2.08 11.73
C PHE A 54 10.35 -3.44 12.41
N LEU A 55 9.11 -3.87 12.70
CA LEU A 55 8.85 -5.21 13.25
C LEU A 55 9.34 -6.31 12.29
N PHE A 56 8.90 -6.26 11.02
CA PHE A 56 9.30 -7.24 10.02
C PHE A 56 10.79 -7.15 9.67
N SER A 57 11.36 -5.94 9.66
CA SER A 57 12.80 -5.75 9.50
C SER A 57 13.58 -6.49 10.59
N GLY A 58 13.16 -6.37 11.86
CA GLY A 58 13.77 -7.09 12.96
C GLY A 58 13.65 -8.61 12.80
N ILE A 59 12.47 -9.11 12.44
CA ILE A 59 12.21 -10.55 12.25
C ILE A 59 13.06 -11.12 11.12
N PHE A 60 13.03 -10.52 9.93
CA PHE A 60 13.76 -11.03 8.77
C PHE A 60 15.27 -10.87 8.93
N GLY A 61 15.71 -9.75 9.49
CA GLY A 61 17.11 -9.53 9.85
C GLY A 61 17.64 -10.60 10.78
N PHE A 62 16.86 -10.95 11.81
CA PHE A 62 17.21 -12.01 12.75
C PHE A 62 17.30 -13.38 12.05
N ILE A 63 16.27 -13.75 11.27
CA ILE A 63 16.24 -15.03 10.55
C ILE A 63 17.42 -15.16 9.58
N ILE A 64 17.80 -14.08 8.88
CA ILE A 64 18.84 -14.14 7.86
C ILE A 64 20.25 -14.16 8.48
N ILE A 65 20.50 -13.38 9.53
CA ILE A 65 21.86 -13.22 10.08
C ILE A 65 22.17 -14.18 11.23
N PHE A 66 21.19 -14.46 12.09
CA PHE A 66 21.43 -15.21 13.33
C PHE A 66 21.04 -16.69 13.25
N ILE A 67 20.13 -17.08 12.35
CA ILE A 67 19.77 -18.48 12.19
C ILE A 67 20.73 -19.15 11.19
N GLU A 68 21.53 -20.10 11.67
CA GLU A 68 22.54 -20.80 10.85
C GLU A 68 21.94 -21.83 9.87
N ASN A 69 20.63 -22.01 9.88
CA ASN A 69 19.92 -22.91 8.97
C ASN A 69 19.70 -22.26 7.60
N LYS A 70 20.66 -22.45 6.69
CA LYS A 70 20.60 -21.92 5.31
C LYS A 70 19.33 -22.29 4.55
N LYS A 71 18.78 -23.48 4.75
CA LYS A 71 17.53 -23.91 4.08
C LYS A 71 16.36 -23.03 4.52
N LEU A 72 16.28 -22.74 5.82
CA LEU A 72 15.24 -21.85 6.35
C LEU A 72 15.41 -20.43 5.81
N THR A 73 16.63 -19.89 5.83
CA THR A 73 16.91 -18.54 5.31
C THR A 73 16.52 -18.41 3.84
N ILE A 74 16.92 -19.37 3.00
CA ILE A 74 16.57 -19.39 1.58
C ILE A 74 15.06 -19.49 1.40
N PHE A 75 14.40 -20.39 2.14
CA PHE A 75 12.95 -20.52 2.09
C PHE A 75 12.25 -19.21 2.46
N THR A 76 12.66 -18.54 3.54
CA THR A 76 12.11 -17.24 3.94
C THR A 76 12.25 -16.20 2.84
N ILE A 77 13.44 -16.06 2.24
CA ILE A 77 13.69 -15.08 1.17
C ILE A 77 12.81 -15.38 -0.05
N ILE A 78 12.75 -16.64 -0.49
CA ILE A 78 11.94 -17.05 -1.64
C ILE A 78 10.45 -16.80 -1.37
N SER A 79 9.94 -17.23 -0.21
CA SER A 79 8.54 -17.02 0.16
C SER A 79 8.18 -15.54 0.17
N LEU A 80 9.02 -14.68 0.76
CA LEU A 80 8.80 -13.23 0.77
C LEU A 80 8.85 -12.63 -0.63
N THR A 81 9.74 -13.11 -1.48
CA THR A 81 9.85 -12.63 -2.87
C THR A 81 8.61 -12.99 -3.68
N ILE A 82 8.11 -14.22 -3.53
CA ILE A 82 6.87 -14.66 -4.17
C ILE A 82 5.70 -13.81 -3.68
N LEU A 83 5.55 -13.66 -2.36
CA LEU A 83 4.49 -12.83 -1.76
C LEU A 83 4.54 -11.38 -2.24
N ALA A 84 5.74 -10.81 -2.37
CA ALA A 84 5.94 -9.44 -2.83
C ALA A 84 5.51 -9.24 -4.30
N ILE A 85 5.66 -10.26 -5.13
CA ILE A 85 5.34 -10.19 -6.57
C ILE A 85 3.86 -10.49 -6.85
N LEU A 86 3.16 -11.19 -5.97
CA LEU A 86 1.73 -11.52 -6.15
C LEU A 86 0.85 -10.32 -6.51
N PRO A 87 0.99 -9.13 -5.89
CA PRO A 87 0.17 -7.97 -6.22
C PRO A 87 0.41 -7.42 -7.63
N LEU A 88 1.48 -7.83 -8.32
CA LEU A 88 1.71 -7.50 -9.73
C LEU A 88 0.78 -8.27 -10.69
N PHE A 89 0.06 -9.27 -10.19
CA PHE A 89 -1.04 -9.90 -10.93
C PHE A 89 -2.34 -9.10 -10.70
N GLU A 90 -3.00 -8.70 -11.80
CA GLU A 90 -4.08 -7.70 -11.77
C GLU A 90 -5.19 -7.98 -10.75
N PRO A 91 -5.81 -9.18 -10.68
CA PRO A 91 -6.84 -9.46 -9.68
C PRO A 91 -6.38 -9.26 -8.23
N LEU A 92 -5.12 -9.60 -7.94
CA LEU A 92 -4.56 -9.50 -6.59
C LEU A 92 -4.20 -8.06 -6.26
N GLY A 93 -3.55 -7.34 -7.18
CA GLY A 93 -3.24 -5.92 -7.00
C GLY A 93 -4.50 -5.08 -6.83
N LYS A 94 -5.53 -5.32 -7.64
CA LYS A 94 -6.83 -4.67 -7.55
C LYS A 94 -7.51 -4.97 -6.22
N SER A 95 -7.61 -6.24 -5.83
CA SER A 95 -8.27 -6.65 -4.59
C SER A 95 -7.57 -6.08 -3.34
N LEU A 96 -6.24 -6.05 -3.33
CA LEU A 96 -5.48 -5.42 -2.24
C LEU A 96 -5.70 -3.91 -2.19
N GLY A 97 -5.69 -3.23 -3.33
CA GLY A 97 -5.98 -1.80 -3.38
C GLY A 97 -7.39 -1.47 -2.91
N GLU A 98 -8.39 -2.26 -3.31
CA GLU A 98 -9.76 -2.16 -2.84
C GLU A 98 -9.85 -2.34 -1.32
N ALA A 99 -9.19 -3.36 -0.77
CA ALA A 99 -9.18 -3.61 0.67
C ALA A 99 -8.47 -2.50 1.47
N MET A 100 -7.45 -1.87 0.90
CA MET A 100 -6.67 -0.83 1.56
C MET A 100 -7.33 0.56 1.49
N PHE A 101 -7.95 0.90 0.36
CA PHE A 101 -8.35 2.28 0.07
C PHE A 101 -9.85 2.48 -0.10
N MET A 102 -10.57 1.49 -0.63
CA MET A 102 -11.96 1.69 -1.00
C MET A 102 -12.87 1.72 0.23
N LYS A 103 -13.68 2.77 0.37
CA LYS A 103 -14.73 2.86 1.39
C LYS A 103 -16.08 3.01 0.71
N LYS A 104 -16.98 2.06 0.96
CA LYS A 104 -18.27 2.00 0.27
C LYS A 104 -19.37 2.76 1.00
N GLY A 105 -20.31 3.34 0.25
CA GLY A 105 -21.54 3.94 0.80
C GLY A 105 -21.29 5.14 1.71
N ILE A 106 -20.30 5.97 1.36
CA ILE A 106 -19.95 7.19 2.08
C ILE A 106 -20.77 8.35 1.51
N SER A 107 -21.22 9.24 2.40
CA SER A 107 -21.79 10.52 2.00
C SER A 107 -20.87 11.66 2.41
N TYR A 108 -20.67 12.60 1.49
CA TYR A 108 -20.00 13.86 1.76
C TYR A 108 -20.93 15.02 1.49
N LYS A 109 -20.71 16.13 2.19
CA LYS A 109 -21.47 17.35 1.99
C LYS A 109 -20.54 18.53 1.80
N ASP A 110 -20.78 19.32 0.76
CA ASP A 110 -20.20 20.65 0.63
C ASP A 110 -21.23 21.74 0.95
N SER A 111 -20.88 23.01 0.74
CA SER A 111 -21.79 24.14 1.01
C SER A 111 -23.10 24.15 0.18
N ARG A 112 -23.17 23.41 -0.93
CA ARG A 112 -24.24 23.47 -1.94
C ARG A 112 -24.83 22.11 -2.29
N PHE A 113 -24.05 21.04 -2.25
CA PHE A 113 -24.39 19.70 -2.74
C PHE A 113 -24.11 18.64 -1.69
N ASN A 114 -24.88 17.56 -1.74
CA ASN A 114 -24.59 16.31 -1.05
C ASN A 114 -24.16 15.28 -2.10
N PHE A 115 -23.08 14.55 -1.82
CA PHE A 115 -22.56 13.49 -2.65
C PHE A 115 -22.78 12.16 -1.94
N TYR A 116 -23.13 11.13 -2.69
CA TYR A 116 -23.33 9.78 -2.17
C TYR A 116 -22.72 8.74 -3.11
N GLY A 117 -21.93 7.83 -2.54
CA GLY A 117 -21.20 6.83 -3.31
C GLY A 117 -19.95 6.32 -2.62
N ASP A 118 -18.92 6.02 -3.39
CA ASP A 118 -17.75 5.29 -2.91
C ASP A 118 -16.48 6.13 -2.94
N VAL A 119 -15.69 6.07 -1.88
CA VAL A 119 -14.33 6.60 -1.87
C VAL A 119 -13.41 5.57 -2.48
N TYR A 120 -12.72 5.93 -3.55
CA TYR A 120 -11.68 5.10 -4.17
C TYR A 120 -10.30 5.45 -3.62
N TYR A 121 -10.04 6.71 -3.32
CA TYR A 121 -8.78 7.10 -2.70
C TYR A 121 -8.90 8.38 -1.89
N ASP A 122 -8.35 8.34 -0.69
CA ASP A 122 -8.40 9.42 0.29
C ASP A 122 -7.04 10.12 0.37
N GLY A 123 -6.74 10.97 -0.61
CA GLY A 123 -5.44 11.64 -0.75
C GLY A 123 -5.25 12.85 0.16
N ARG A 124 -4.07 13.47 0.17
CA ARG A 124 -3.77 14.60 1.09
C ARG A 124 -4.70 15.81 0.93
N LYS A 125 -5.04 16.18 -0.31
CA LYS A 125 -5.83 17.38 -0.64
C LYS A 125 -7.22 17.06 -1.19
N ASN A 126 -7.32 15.96 -1.94
CA ASN A 126 -8.50 15.58 -2.68
C ASN A 126 -8.89 14.14 -2.32
N ILE A 127 -10.18 13.86 -2.45
CA ILE A 127 -10.76 12.52 -2.39
C ILE A 127 -11.22 12.16 -3.80
N THR A 128 -10.75 11.03 -4.31
CA THR A 128 -11.27 10.44 -5.54
C THR A 128 -12.53 9.65 -5.17
N PHE A 129 -13.66 10.10 -5.69
CA PHE A 129 -14.98 9.66 -5.27
C PHE A 129 -15.83 9.25 -6.47
N TYR A 130 -16.45 8.09 -6.42
CA TYR A 130 -17.44 7.67 -7.40
C TYR A 130 -18.82 8.08 -6.90
N ASP A 131 -19.46 9.02 -7.58
CA ASP A 131 -20.80 9.49 -7.22
C ASP A 131 -21.88 8.65 -7.92
N TYR A 132 -22.84 8.15 -7.14
CA TYR A 132 -23.88 7.25 -7.64
C TYR A 132 -24.98 7.97 -8.43
N GLU A 133 -25.22 9.26 -8.16
CA GLU A 133 -26.21 10.05 -8.88
C GLU A 133 -25.66 10.49 -10.24
N LEU A 134 -24.41 10.96 -10.26
CA LEU A 134 -23.73 11.38 -11.48
C LEU A 134 -23.14 10.21 -12.29
N GLN A 135 -23.05 9.02 -11.69
CA GLN A 135 -22.46 7.80 -12.26
C GLN A 135 -21.05 8.01 -12.84
N LYS A 136 -20.23 8.78 -12.12
CA LYS A 136 -18.87 9.12 -12.56
C LYS A 136 -17.92 9.37 -11.42
N MET A 137 -16.63 9.24 -11.71
CA MET A 137 -15.55 9.65 -10.82
C MET A 137 -15.48 11.18 -10.76
N ILE A 138 -15.43 11.72 -9.55
CA ILE A 138 -15.24 13.14 -9.25
C ILE A 138 -14.12 13.32 -8.22
N LEU A 139 -13.45 14.48 -8.30
CA LEU A 139 -12.44 14.89 -7.33
C LEU A 139 -13.06 15.89 -6.34
N LEU A 140 -13.21 15.46 -5.10
CA LEU A 140 -13.70 16.31 -4.02
C LEU A 140 -12.53 16.93 -3.28
N LYS A 141 -12.51 18.26 -3.13
CA LYS A 141 -11.48 18.97 -2.36
C LYS A 141 -11.82 18.89 -0.88
N LYS A 142 -10.95 18.28 -0.07
CA LYS A 142 -11.19 18.08 1.38
C LYS A 142 -11.56 19.35 2.13
N LYS A 143 -10.92 20.46 1.78
CA LYS A 143 -11.15 21.78 2.40
C LYS A 143 -12.57 22.32 2.24
N ASP A 144 -13.30 21.83 1.24
CA ASP A 144 -14.65 22.30 0.89
C ASP A 144 -15.73 21.35 1.46
N LEU A 145 -15.32 20.20 2.01
CA LEU A 145 -16.20 19.19 2.63
C LEU A 145 -16.42 19.47 4.12
N ARG A 146 -17.62 19.14 4.61
CA ARG A 146 -18.00 19.18 6.03
C ARG A 146 -18.42 17.80 6.53
#